data_AF-A0A9E2RBB4-F1
#
_entry.id   AF-A0A9E2RBB4-F1
#
_cell.length_a   1.000
_cell.length_b   1.000
_cell.length_c   1.000
_cell.angle_alpha   90.00
_cell.angle_beta   90.00
_cell.angle_gamma   90.00
#
_symmetry.space_group_name_H-M   'P 1'
#
loop_
_entity.id
_entity.type
_entity.pdbx_description
1 polymer ?
#
loop_
_entity_poly.entity_id
_entity_poly.type
_entity_poly.pdbx_seq_one_letter_code
_entity_poly.pdbx_strand_id
1 'polypeptide(L)'
;MEWLARWYCKRIINVNVNIIVAGALALGFTVIVMTLIGKAGLDEKIHNASGLSAKFIVGGLTFIVDLVADIAVYFLLHWLANHLPRKSGHLINPAYAKMSFLEDAGRVQVQRACLSPVLYIIALGGQHALLHANYSIAASTTIGFVAGITVTRILHTGWMWLEERKLAKEHGHTHVIAPSEQRPAA
;
A
#
# COMPACT_ATOMS: atom_id res chain seq x y z
N MET A 1 8.42 -25.46 -5.29
CA MET A 1 8.80 -24.26 -4.50
C MET A 1 9.53 -23.21 -5.33
N GLU A 2 10.48 -23.57 -6.20
CA GLU A 2 11.27 -22.61 -7.01
C GLU A 2 10.44 -21.75 -7.98
N TRP A 3 9.33 -22.28 -8.50
CA TRP A 3 8.43 -21.52 -9.38
C TRP A 3 7.80 -20.32 -8.65
N LEU A 4 7.26 -20.54 -7.43
CA LEU A 4 6.71 -19.46 -6.59
C LEU A 4 7.79 -18.45 -6.19
N ALA A 5 8.99 -18.91 -5.84
CA ALA A 5 10.12 -18.05 -5.51
C ALA A 5 10.50 -17.14 -6.69
N ARG A 6 10.52 -17.65 -7.93
CA ARG A 6 10.79 -16.85 -9.13
C ARG A 6 9.74 -15.78 -9.41
N TRP A 7 8.47 -16.07 -9.13
CA TRP A 7 7.41 -15.05 -9.20
C TRP A 7 7.54 -14.02 -8.08
N TYR A 8 7.87 -14.44 -6.86
CA TYR A 8 8.08 -13.53 -5.72
C TYR A 8 9.32 -12.63 -5.90
N CYS A 9 10.34 -13.11 -6.62
CA CYS A 9 11.50 -12.30 -7.02
C CYS A 9 11.14 -11.17 -7.99
N LYS A 10 9.97 -11.18 -8.64
CA LYS A 10 9.52 -10.04 -9.45
C LYS A 10 9.06 -8.92 -8.52
N ARG A 11 9.70 -7.76 -8.62
CA ARG A 11 9.39 -6.54 -7.84
C ARG A 11 7.89 -6.25 -7.80
N ILE A 12 7.21 -6.36 -8.94
CA ILE A 12 5.75 -6.17 -9.06
C ILE A 12 4.95 -7.03 -8.07
N ILE A 13 5.31 -8.31 -7.93
CA ILE A 13 4.59 -9.23 -7.04
C ILE A 13 4.94 -8.95 -5.60
N ASN A 14 6.21 -8.74 -5.28
CA ASN A 14 6.63 -8.39 -3.93
C ASN A 14 5.95 -7.09 -3.45
N VAL A 15 5.91 -6.05 -4.30
CA VAL A 15 5.20 -4.80 -4.01
C VAL A 15 3.71 -5.05 -3.81
N ASN A 16 3.05 -5.79 -4.69
CA ASN A 16 1.60 -6.06 -4.53
C ASN A 16 1.29 -6.85 -3.26
N VAL A 17 2.08 -7.88 -2.94
CA VAL A 17 1.92 -8.65 -1.70
C VAL A 17 2.17 -7.77 -0.47
N ASN A 18 3.26 -7.00 -0.48
CA ASN A 18 3.58 -6.10 0.62
C ASN A 18 2.46 -5.09 0.83
N ILE A 19 1.86 -4.57 -0.24
CA ILE A 19 0.76 -3.62 -0.11
C ILE A 19 -0.53 -4.30 0.39
N ILE A 20 -0.86 -5.52 -0.06
CA ILE A 20 -2.02 -6.26 0.46
C ILE A 20 -1.86 -6.51 1.97
N VAL A 21 -0.67 -6.96 2.38
CA VAL A 21 -0.35 -7.21 3.78
C VAL A 21 -0.36 -5.91 4.58
N ALA A 22 0.25 -4.84 4.05
CA ALA A 22 0.25 -3.53 4.69
C ALA A 22 -1.18 -3.00 4.88
N GLY A 23 -2.03 -3.11 3.86
CA GLY A 23 -3.42 -2.69 3.93
C GLY A 23 -4.23 -3.51 4.94
N ALA A 24 -4.05 -4.83 4.99
CA ALA A 24 -4.73 -5.67 5.98
C ALA A 24 -4.30 -5.35 7.42
N LEU A 25 -3.00 -5.14 7.64
CA LEU A 25 -2.46 -4.76 8.95
C LEU A 25 -2.88 -3.33 9.35
N ALA A 26 -2.87 -2.40 8.41
CA ALA A 26 -3.34 -1.03 8.60
C ALA A 26 -4.82 -1.02 8.99
N LEU A 27 -5.68 -1.78 8.30
CA LEU A 27 -7.09 -1.95 8.68
C LEU A 27 -7.24 -2.47 10.12
N GLY A 28 -6.48 -3.51 10.49
CA GLY A 28 -6.50 -4.03 11.86
C GLY A 28 -6.09 -2.97 12.89
N PHE A 29 -5.05 -2.20 12.59
CA PHE A 29 -4.60 -1.10 13.42
C PHE A 29 -5.64 0.03 13.53
N THR A 30 -6.24 0.43 12.40
CA THR A 30 -7.31 1.44 12.34
C THR A 30 -8.50 1.04 13.21
N VAL A 31 -8.94 -0.22 13.15
CA VAL A 31 -10.03 -0.73 13.99
C VAL A 31 -9.68 -0.62 15.48
N ILE A 32 -8.46 -0.99 15.87
CA ILE A 32 -8.01 -0.88 17.27
C ILE A 32 -8.02 0.58 17.73
N VAL A 33 -7.41 1.48 16.96
CA VAL A 33 -7.34 2.91 17.29
C VAL A 33 -8.73 3.53 17.37
N MET A 34 -9.60 3.27 16.40
CA MET A 34 -10.97 3.80 16.41
C MET A 34 -11.79 3.27 17.59
N THR A 35 -11.59 2.01 17.99
CA THR A 35 -12.22 1.45 19.19
C THR A 35 -11.75 2.16 20.47
N LEU A 36 -10.46 2.50 20.55
CA LEU A 36 -9.90 3.24 21.69
C LEU A 36 -10.39 4.69 21.72
N ILE A 37 -10.47 5.35 20.56
CA ILE A 37 -11.00 6.72 20.39
C ILE A 37 -12.46 6.78 20.88
N GLY A 38 -13.30 5.84 20.44
CA GLY A 38 -14.69 5.76 20.87
C GLY A 38 -14.83 5.48 22.37
N LYS A 39 -14.01 4.57 22.93
CA LYS A 39 -13.98 4.33 24.39
C LYS A 39 -13.52 5.55 25.19
N ALA A 40 -12.67 6.39 24.63
CA ALA A 40 -12.18 7.62 25.26
C ALA A 40 -13.16 8.81 25.10
N GLY A 41 -14.25 8.64 24.33
CA GLY A 41 -15.21 9.70 24.01
C GLY A 41 -14.58 10.88 23.26
N LEU A 42 -13.50 10.64 22.51
CA LEU A 42 -12.80 11.72 21.81
C LEU A 42 -13.65 12.27 20.66
N ASP A 43 -14.40 11.41 20.00
CA ASP A 43 -15.35 11.74 18.95
C ASP A 43 -16.47 12.64 19.46
N GLU A 44 -17.02 12.36 20.65
CA GLU A 44 -18.02 13.22 21.30
C GLU A 44 -17.44 14.58 21.70
N LYS A 45 -16.21 14.62 22.22
CA LYS A 45 -15.53 15.88 22.56
C LYS A 45 -15.30 16.76 21.34
N ILE A 46 -14.87 16.16 20.22
CA ILE A 46 -14.66 16.88 18.95
C ILE A 46 -16.00 17.33 18.37
N HIS A 47 -17.05 16.51 18.48
CA HIS A 47 -18.41 16.88 18.06
C HIS A 47 -18.90 18.12 18.79
N ASN A 48 -18.79 18.12 20.12
CA ASN A 48 -19.22 19.23 20.96
C ASN A 48 -18.40 20.52 20.73
N ALA A 49 -17.11 20.40 20.38
CA ALA A 49 -16.24 21.55 20.11
C ALA A 49 -16.40 22.14 18.70
N SER A 50 -16.71 21.30 17.69
CA SER A 50 -16.71 21.71 16.28
C SER A 50 -18.09 21.90 15.67
N GLY A 51 -19.15 21.35 16.28
CA GLY A 51 -20.52 21.35 15.73
C GLY A 51 -20.69 20.49 14.47
N LEU A 52 -19.66 19.80 14.00
CA LEU A 52 -19.72 18.90 12.84
C LEU A 52 -20.51 17.64 13.19
N SER A 53 -21.25 17.08 12.23
CA SER A 53 -21.94 15.80 12.48
C SER A 53 -20.95 14.71 12.90
N ALA A 54 -21.31 13.93 13.93
CA ALA A 54 -20.51 12.80 14.41
C ALA A 54 -20.10 11.85 13.27
N LYS A 55 -20.94 11.70 12.23
CA LYS A 55 -20.65 10.87 11.05
C LYS A 55 -19.46 11.40 10.24
N PHE A 56 -19.33 12.71 10.06
CA PHE A 56 -18.20 13.32 9.37
C PHE A 56 -16.93 13.24 10.20
N ILE A 57 -17.03 13.41 11.53
CA ILE A 57 -15.89 13.32 12.44
C ILE A 57 -15.33 11.89 12.45
N VAL A 58 -16.20 10.89 12.64
CA VAL A 58 -15.79 9.47 12.64
C VAL A 58 -15.23 9.08 11.27
N GLY A 59 -15.88 9.50 10.18
CA GLY A 59 -15.37 9.24 8.82
C GLY A 59 -14.02 9.88 8.55
N GLY A 60 -13.84 11.14 8.95
CA GLY A 60 -12.56 11.86 8.82
C GLY A 60 -11.44 11.27 9.68
N LEU A 61 -11.73 10.94 10.95
CA LEU A 61 -10.77 10.29 11.83
C LEU A 61 -10.38 8.91 11.30
N THR A 62 -11.34 8.11 10.84
CA THR A 62 -11.07 6.79 10.25
C THR A 62 -10.17 6.94 9.02
N PHE A 63 -10.47 7.89 8.13
CA PHE A 63 -9.66 8.17 6.95
C PHE A 63 -8.23 8.58 7.31
N ILE A 64 -8.04 9.48 8.27
CA ILE A 64 -6.71 9.95 8.68
C ILE A 64 -5.93 8.81 9.32
N VAL A 65 -6.54 8.05 10.24
CA VAL A 65 -5.89 6.93 10.92
C VAL A 65 -5.50 5.86 9.91
N ASP A 66 -6.38 5.50 8.97
CA ASP A 66 -6.11 4.52 7.93
C ASP A 66 -4.95 4.96 7.02
N LEU A 67 -4.95 6.22 6.59
CA LEU A 67 -3.88 6.79 5.79
C LEU A 67 -2.53 6.73 6.51
N VAL A 68 -2.48 7.16 7.78
CA VAL A 68 -1.25 7.17 8.58
C VAL A 68 -0.78 5.74 8.86
N ALA A 69 -1.70 4.84 9.20
CA ALA A 69 -1.39 3.43 9.46
C ALA A 69 -0.86 2.74 8.21
N ASP A 70 -1.47 2.95 7.05
CA ASP A 70 -1.03 2.37 5.78
C ASP A 70 0.37 2.85 5.39
N ILE A 71 0.66 4.14 5.56
CA ILE A 71 1.99 4.71 5.34
C ILE A 71 3.01 4.08 6.28
N ALA A 72 2.72 4.06 7.59
CA ALA A 72 3.64 3.59 8.62
C ALA A 72 3.92 2.09 8.51
N VAL A 73 2.88 1.27 8.34
CA VAL A 73 3.01 -0.18 8.16
C VAL A 73 3.76 -0.51 6.88
N TYR A 74 3.48 0.20 5.77
CA TYR A 74 4.22 -0.01 4.53
C TYR A 74 5.72 0.25 4.71
N PHE A 75 6.09 1.39 5.32
CA PHE A 75 7.50 1.70 5.60
C PHE A 75 8.14 0.65 6.50
N LEU A 76 7.44 0.21 7.54
CA LEU A 76 7.93 -0.80 8.47
C LEU A 76 8.17 -2.15 7.77
N LEU A 77 7.20 -2.65 6.99
CA LEU A 77 7.33 -3.91 6.28
C LEU A 77 8.41 -3.86 5.20
N HIS A 78 8.51 -2.74 4.47
CA HIS A 78 9.55 -2.55 3.47
C HIS A 78 10.93 -2.50 4.14
N TRP A 79 11.06 -1.82 5.29
CA TRP A 79 12.30 -1.78 6.08
C TRP A 79 12.71 -3.17 6.56
N LEU A 80 11.76 -3.92 7.15
CA LEU A 80 11.96 -5.30 7.58
C LEU A 80 12.39 -6.20 6.41
N ALA A 81 11.76 -6.04 5.24
CA ALA A 81 12.10 -6.82 4.06
C ALA A 81 13.54 -6.58 3.56
N ASN A 82 14.08 -5.37 3.76
CA ASN A 82 15.44 -4.97 3.35
C ASN A 82 16.51 -5.23 4.41
N HIS A 83 16.18 -5.14 5.70
CA HIS A 83 17.17 -5.24 6.79
C HIS A 83 17.21 -6.60 7.49
N LEU A 84 16.21 -7.47 7.30
CA LEU A 84 16.27 -8.82 7.86
C LEU A 84 17.26 -9.70 7.06
N PRO A 85 18.24 -10.36 7.71
CA PRO A 85 19.21 -11.21 7.03
C PRO A 85 18.50 -12.41 6.40
N ARG A 86 18.44 -12.42 5.07
CA ARG A 86 17.83 -13.50 4.29
C ARG A 86 18.90 -14.44 3.74
N LYS A 87 18.76 -15.74 4.00
CA LYS A 87 19.66 -16.80 3.50
C LYS A 87 19.54 -17.08 1.99
N SER A 88 18.61 -16.42 1.29
CA SER A 88 18.35 -16.62 -0.14
C SER A 88 18.97 -15.49 -0.96
N GLY A 89 19.91 -15.84 -1.85
CA GLY A 89 20.54 -14.90 -2.77
C GLY A 89 19.51 -14.08 -3.55
N HIS A 90 19.67 -12.76 -3.53
CA HIS A 90 18.75 -11.83 -4.15
C HIS A 90 19.05 -11.73 -5.65
N LEU A 91 18.06 -12.00 -6.50
CA LEU A 91 18.09 -11.51 -7.88
C LEU A 91 17.75 -10.01 -7.83
N ILE A 92 18.75 -9.18 -7.56
CA ILE A 92 18.60 -7.73 -7.61
C ILE A 92 18.36 -7.35 -9.07
N ASN A 93 17.22 -6.74 -9.37
CA ASN A 93 17.01 -6.18 -10.70
C ASN A 93 18.02 -5.03 -10.89
N PRO A 94 18.94 -5.12 -11.86
CA PRO A 94 20.06 -4.17 -12.02
C PRO A 94 19.58 -2.72 -12.24
N ALA A 95 18.36 -2.53 -12.74
CA ALA A 95 17.74 -1.20 -12.88
C ALA A 95 17.50 -0.46 -11.55
N TYR A 96 17.49 -1.17 -10.42
CA TYR A 96 17.20 -0.60 -9.09
C TYR A 96 18.36 -0.78 -8.11
N ALA A 97 19.49 -1.35 -8.54
CA ALA A 97 20.63 -1.64 -7.67
C ALA A 97 21.26 -0.37 -7.04
N LYS A 98 20.98 0.82 -7.58
CA LYS A 98 21.50 2.10 -7.10
C LYS A 98 20.48 2.96 -6.34
N MET A 99 19.22 2.54 -6.26
CA MET A 99 18.15 3.36 -5.69
C MET A 99 18.14 3.20 -4.16
N SER A 100 18.08 4.31 -3.42
CA SER A 100 18.05 4.24 -1.96
C SER A 100 16.71 3.71 -1.45
N PHE A 101 16.69 3.08 -0.27
CA PHE A 101 15.47 2.56 0.37
C PHE A 101 14.35 3.61 0.45
N LEU A 102 14.71 4.83 0.89
CA LEU A 102 13.75 5.92 1.04
C LEU A 102 13.21 6.40 -0.31
N GLU A 103 14.05 6.38 -1.35
CA GLU A 103 13.66 6.76 -2.69
C GLU A 103 12.69 5.75 -3.32
N ASP A 104 12.94 4.45 -3.16
CA ASP A 104 12.02 3.40 -3.65
C ASP A 104 10.67 3.43 -2.90
N ALA A 105 10.71 3.47 -1.57
CA ALA A 105 9.52 3.53 -0.74
C ALA A 105 8.71 4.81 -0.98
N GLY A 106 9.39 5.95 -1.04
CA GLY A 106 8.78 7.26 -1.30
C GLY A 106 8.13 7.33 -2.67
N ARG A 107 8.80 6.81 -3.71
CA ARG A 107 8.23 6.74 -5.06
C ARG A 107 6.93 5.93 -5.09
N VAL A 108 6.92 4.75 -4.47
CA VAL A 108 5.69 3.92 -4.39
C VAL A 108 4.59 4.64 -3.62
N GLN A 109 4.92 5.34 -2.53
CA GLN A 109 3.91 6.10 -1.78
C GLN A 109 3.34 7.27 -2.58
N VAL A 110 4.16 8.00 -3.34
CA VAL A 110 3.67 9.06 -4.23
C VAL A 110 2.74 8.47 -5.28
N GLN A 111 3.11 7.35 -5.91
CA GLN A 111 2.24 6.65 -6.86
C GLN A 111 0.91 6.25 -6.22
N ARG A 112 0.92 5.74 -4.99
CA ARG A 112 -0.30 5.42 -4.23
C ARG A 112 -1.13 6.66 -3.89
N ALA A 113 -0.50 7.74 -3.46
CA ALA A 113 -1.17 9.00 -3.16
C ALA A 113 -1.86 9.56 -4.41
N CYS A 114 -1.20 9.52 -5.57
CA CYS A 114 -1.77 9.92 -6.85
C CYS A 114 -2.97 9.05 -7.29
N LEU A 115 -2.98 7.77 -6.92
CA LEU A 115 -4.09 6.85 -7.23
C LEU A 115 -5.20 6.88 -6.17
N SER A 116 -4.98 7.47 -5.00
CA SER A 116 -5.99 7.53 -3.94
C SER A 116 -7.30 8.20 -4.35
N PRO A 117 -7.35 9.30 -5.14
CA PRO A 117 -8.62 9.87 -5.58
C PRO A 117 -9.42 8.90 -6.44
N VAL A 118 -8.74 8.12 -7.30
CA VAL A 118 -9.38 7.09 -8.13
C VAL A 118 -9.98 6.00 -7.26
N LEU A 119 -9.25 5.56 -6.23
CA LEU A 119 -9.77 4.59 -5.26
C LEU A 119 -11.04 5.10 -4.61
N TYR A 120 -11.02 6.32 -4.06
CA TYR A 120 -12.16 6.87 -3.33
C TYR A 120 -13.35 7.17 -4.22
N ILE A 121 -13.13 7.65 -5.45
CA ILE A 121 -14.21 7.87 -6.42
C ILE A 121 -14.93 6.55 -6.72
N ILE A 122 -14.19 5.48 -6.99
CA ILE A 122 -14.78 4.17 -7.31
C ILE A 122 -15.42 3.55 -6.07
N ALA A 123 -14.73 3.60 -4.93
CA ALA A 123 -15.20 2.96 -3.70
C ALA A 123 -16.45 3.66 -3.14
N LEU A 124 -16.39 4.98 -2.95
CA LEU A 124 -17.50 5.75 -2.40
C LEU A 124 -18.63 5.91 -3.43
N GLY A 125 -18.29 6.15 -4.70
CA GLY A 125 -19.27 6.22 -5.78
C GLY A 125 -19.99 4.89 -5.99
N GLY A 126 -19.26 3.77 -5.99
CA GLY A 126 -19.82 2.43 -6.09
C GLY A 126 -20.71 2.06 -4.90
N GLN A 127 -20.26 2.37 -3.67
CA GLN A 127 -21.08 2.19 -2.47
C GLN A 127 -22.38 3.01 -2.56
N HIS A 128 -22.29 4.28 -2.96
CA HIS A 128 -23.45 5.16 -3.09
C HIS A 128 -24.46 4.64 -4.13
N ALA A 129 -23.98 4.19 -5.30
CA ALA A 129 -24.82 3.62 -6.34
C ALA A 129 -25.52 2.32 -5.88
N LEU A 130 -24.82 1.43 -5.18
CA LEU A 130 -25.39 0.17 -4.68
C LEU A 130 -26.42 0.40 -3.56
N LEU A 131 -26.19 1.41 -2.71
CA LEU A 131 -27.19 1.83 -1.72
C LEU A 131 -28.48 2.34 -2.39
N HIS A 132 -28.37 3.10 -3.48
CA HIS A 132 -29.53 3.51 -4.28
C HIS A 132 -30.25 2.33 -4.96
N ALA A 133 -29.56 1.21 -5.15
CA ALA A 133 -30.12 -0.04 -5.65
C ALA A 133 -30.67 -0.97 -4.53
N ASN A 134 -30.87 -0.46 -3.31
CA ASN A 134 -31.39 -1.20 -2.14
C ASN A 134 -30.48 -2.35 -1.65
N TYR A 135 -29.17 -2.33 -1.96
CA TYR A 135 -28.23 -3.27 -1.34
C TYR A 135 -27.98 -2.90 0.12
N SER A 136 -27.68 -3.91 0.95
CA SER A 136 -27.29 -3.67 2.34
C SER A 136 -26.02 -2.81 2.43
N ILE A 137 -25.88 -2.02 3.50
CA ILE A 137 -24.72 -1.15 3.73
C ILE A 137 -23.42 -1.96 3.67
N ALA A 138 -23.38 -3.11 4.34
CA ALA A 138 -22.21 -3.98 4.36
C ALA A 138 -21.83 -4.49 2.96
N ALA A 139 -22.81 -4.92 2.16
CA ALA A 139 -22.57 -5.39 0.80
C ALA A 139 -22.08 -4.25 -0.10
N SER A 140 -22.72 -3.08 -0.05
CA SER A 140 -22.37 -1.91 -0.85
C SER A 140 -20.96 -1.41 -0.55
N THR A 141 -20.58 -1.31 0.74
CA THR A 141 -19.22 -0.94 1.15
C THR A 141 -18.21 -1.99 0.69
N THR A 142 -18.48 -3.28 0.92
CA THR A 142 -17.54 -4.34 0.53
C THR A 142 -17.30 -4.33 -0.98
N ILE A 143 -18.35 -4.28 -1.79
CA ILE A 143 -18.24 -4.31 -3.25
C ILE A 143 -17.55 -3.05 -3.77
N GLY A 144 -17.93 -1.87 -3.27
CA GLY A 144 -17.31 -0.59 -3.66
C GLY A 144 -15.81 -0.58 -3.37
N PHE A 145 -15.40 -0.92 -2.15
CA PHE A 145 -13.99 -0.95 -1.77
C PHE A 145 -13.20 -2.02 -2.52
N VAL A 146 -13.76 -3.23 -2.71
CA VAL A 146 -13.10 -4.28 -3.51
C VAL A 146 -12.89 -3.82 -4.95
N ALA A 147 -13.89 -3.16 -5.57
CA ALA A 147 -13.77 -2.62 -6.91
C ALA A 147 -12.70 -1.51 -6.98
N GLY A 148 -12.73 -0.55 -6.06
CA GLY A 148 -11.76 0.55 -6.00
C GLY A 148 -10.33 0.07 -5.80
N ILE A 149 -10.12 -0.89 -4.88
CA ILE A 149 -8.81 -1.52 -4.67
C ILE A 149 -8.37 -2.26 -5.93
N THR A 150 -9.24 -3.06 -6.55
CA THR A 150 -8.89 -3.84 -7.75
C THR A 150 -8.46 -2.93 -8.89
N VAL A 151 -9.24 -1.88 -9.19
CA VAL A 151 -8.93 -0.95 -10.28
C VAL A 151 -7.63 -0.20 -10.02
N THR A 152 -7.45 0.35 -8.82
CA THR A 152 -6.22 1.08 -8.50
C THR A 152 -4.99 0.19 -8.50
N ARG A 153 -5.11 -1.10 -8.15
CA ARG A 153 -4.02 -2.07 -8.26
C ARG A 153 -3.62 -2.37 -9.70
N ILE A 154 -4.61 -2.50 -10.60
CA ILE A 154 -4.35 -2.70 -12.03
C ILE A 154 -3.62 -1.48 -12.60
N LEU A 155 -4.09 -0.28 -12.28
CA LEU A 155 -3.46 0.97 -12.72
C LEU A 155 -2.03 1.11 -12.16
N HIS A 156 -1.84 0.87 -10.87
CA HIS A 156 -0.53 0.91 -10.23
C HIS A 156 0.46 -0.09 -10.85
N THR A 157 0.00 -1.33 -11.09
CA THR A 157 0.81 -2.38 -11.72
C THR A 157 1.18 -2.00 -13.16
N GLY A 158 0.24 -1.44 -13.92
CA GLY A 158 0.49 -0.91 -15.26
C GLY A 158 1.51 0.21 -15.25
N TRP A 159 1.40 1.16 -14.32
CA TRP A 159 2.37 2.24 -14.15
C TRP A 159 3.77 1.69 -13.84
N MET A 160 3.91 0.81 -12.85
CA MET A 160 5.21 0.21 -12.51
C MET A 160 5.83 -0.52 -13.71
N TRP A 161 5.03 -1.21 -14.51
CA TRP A 161 5.51 -1.90 -15.71
C TRP A 161 5.99 -0.91 -16.80
N LEU A 162 5.28 0.20 -17.00
CA LEU A 162 5.71 1.25 -17.93
C LEU A 162 7.02 1.90 -17.47
N GLU A 163 7.17 2.11 -16.16
CA GLU A 163 8.39 2.66 -15.56
C GLU A 163 9.58 1.69 -15.70
N GLU A 164 9.38 0.40 -15.42
CA GLU A 164 10.40 -0.63 -15.67
C GLU A 164 10.84 -0.66 -17.14
N ARG A 165 9.89 -0.56 -18.08
CA ARG A 165 10.19 -0.50 -19.52
C ARG A 165 10.96 0.77 -19.90
N LYS A 166 10.63 1.91 -19.31
CA LYS A 166 11.34 3.17 -19.57
C LYS A 166 12.78 3.09 -19.05
N LEU A 167 12.97 2.62 -17.83
CA LEU A 167 14.29 2.43 -17.23
C LEU A 167 15.14 1.41 -18.00
N ALA A 168 14.53 0.33 -18.51
CA ALA A 168 15.22 -0.65 -19.34
C ALA A 168 15.71 -0.08 -20.68
N LYS A 169 14.98 0.87 -21.27
CA LYS A 169 15.41 1.59 -22.48
C LYS A 169 16.54 2.58 -22.21
N GLU A 170 16.47 3.28 -21.08
CA GLU A 170 17.48 4.28 -20.69
C GLU A 170 18.80 3.65 -20.24
N HIS A 171 18.76 2.49 -19.57
CA HIS A 171 19.94 1.82 -19.00
C HIS A 171 20.44 0.61 -19.82
N GLY A 172 19.91 0.42 -21.03
CA GLY A 172 20.31 -0.58 -22.03
C GLY A 172 20.92 -1.87 -21.47
N HIS A 173 20.10 -2.89 -21.15
CA HIS A 173 20.47 -4.28 -20.87
C HIS A 173 21.82 -4.54 -20.16
N THR A 174 22.28 -3.65 -19.28
CA THR A 174 23.52 -3.90 -18.55
C THR A 174 23.12 -4.71 -17.33
N HIS A 175 23.08 -6.03 -17.47
CA HIS A 175 22.99 -6.95 -16.34
C HIS A 175 24.25 -6.76 -15.49
N VAL A 176 24.18 -5.82 -14.55
CA VAL A 176 25.20 -5.71 -13.50
C VAL A 176 24.99 -6.91 -12.59
N ILE A 177 25.80 -7.95 -12.76
CA ILE A 177 25.98 -8.97 -11.75
C ILE A 177 26.46 -8.22 -10.51
N ALA A 178 25.67 -8.23 -9.43
CA ALA A 178 26.10 -7.64 -8.17
C ALA A 178 27.49 -8.21 -7.83
N PRO A 179 28.48 -7.37 -7.50
CA PRO A 179 29.74 -7.90 -6.99
C PRO A 179 29.38 -8.80 -5.82
N SER A 180 29.68 -10.09 -5.91
CA SER A 180 29.60 -10.96 -4.74
C SER A 180 30.42 -10.28 -3.67
N GLU A 181 29.77 -9.78 -2.60
CA GLU A 181 30.47 -9.28 -1.43
C GLU A 181 31.57 -10.29 -1.12
N GLN A 182 32.81 -9.85 -1.31
CA GLN A 182 33.97 -10.54 -0.80
C GLN A 182 33.74 -10.59 0.71
N ARG A 183 33.30 -11.75 1.21
CA ARG A 183 33.37 -12.03 2.64
C ARG A 183 34.80 -11.77 3.05
N PRO A 184 35.07 -10.90 4.04
CA PRO A 184 36.38 -10.93 4.69
C PRO A 184 36.56 -12.36 5.21
N ALA A 185 37.66 -12.99 4.80
CA ALA A 185 38.09 -14.24 5.41
C ALA A 185 38.25 -13.99 6.91
N ALA A 186 37.73 -14.93 7.70
CA ALA A 186 37.81 -14.95 9.15
C ALA A 186 39.25 -14.81 9.66
#